data_AF-A0A3M6RLG5-F1
#
_entry.id   AF-A0A3M6RLG5-F1
#
_cell.length_a   1.000
_cell.length_b   1.000
_cell.length_c   1.000
_cell.angle_alpha   90.00
_cell.angle_beta   90.00
_cell.angle_gamma   90.00
#
_symmetry.space_group_name_H-M   'P 1'
#
loop_
_entity.id
_entity.type
_entity.pdbx_description
1 polymer ?
#
loop_
_entity_poly.entity_id
_entity_poly.type
_entity_poly.pdbx_seq_one_letter_code
_entity_poly.pdbx_strand_id
1 'polypeptide(L)'
;MMSDVVVTAMGYLGKPYSYGESSLQGGFDCSGFVLSLFQRTLGHTLPRTAADQARATQAIAKKELRPGDLVFFNTMRRQFSHVGIYIGEGRFIHSPRAGSRIRVESMEKAYWQSRFNGARRIALTSTQVASAR
;
A
#
# COMPACT_ATOMS: atom_id res chain seq x y z
N MET A 1 -14.83 -1.27 -5.04
CA MET A 1 -14.11 -0.47 -6.06
C MET A 1 -12.77 0.01 -5.50
N MET A 2 -11.80 0.37 -6.33
CA MET A 2 -10.47 0.79 -5.83
C MET A 2 -10.52 2.09 -4.99
N SER A 3 -11.54 2.93 -5.20
CA SER A 3 -11.89 4.07 -4.35
C SER A 3 -12.09 3.70 -2.88
N ASP A 4 -12.66 2.52 -2.63
CA ASP A 4 -13.02 2.07 -1.28
C ASP A 4 -11.77 1.71 -0.47
N VAL A 5 -10.71 1.26 -1.15
CA VAL A 5 -9.38 1.06 -0.56
C VAL A 5 -8.85 2.38 -0.02
N VAL A 6 -8.95 3.46 -0.80
CA VAL A 6 -8.46 4.79 -0.41
C VAL A 6 -9.26 5.34 0.77
N VAL A 7 -10.59 5.29 0.70
CA VAL A 7 -11.48 5.73 1.80
C VAL A 7 -11.16 4.97 3.08
N THR A 8 -11.07 3.64 2.99
CA THR A 8 -10.75 2.80 4.15
C THR A 8 -9.37 3.12 4.69
N ALA A 9 -8.35 3.31 3.83
CA ALA A 9 -7.01 3.66 4.25
C ALA A 9 -6.97 4.97 5.05
N MET A 10 -7.72 6.00 4.62
CA MET A 10 -7.77 7.29 5.30
C MET A 10 -8.35 7.18 6.72
N GLY A 11 -9.26 6.24 6.99
CA GLY A 11 -9.76 5.95 8.33
C GLY A 11 -8.71 5.42 9.32
N TYR A 12 -7.51 5.09 8.84
CA TYR A 12 -6.40 4.60 9.67
C TYR A 12 -5.36 5.68 9.97
N LEU A 13 -5.56 6.92 9.51
CA LEU A 13 -4.64 8.01 9.81
C LEU A 13 -4.42 8.17 11.31
N GLY A 14 -3.16 8.34 11.69
CA GLY A 14 -2.76 8.47 13.09
C GLY A 14 -2.67 7.17 13.88
N LYS A 15 -3.09 6.01 13.34
CA LYS A 15 -2.90 4.72 14.04
C LYS A 15 -1.42 4.33 14.10
N PRO A 16 -0.95 3.69 15.20
CA PRO A 16 0.45 3.34 15.38
C PRO A 16 0.91 2.23 14.43
N TYR A 17 2.20 2.26 14.10
CA TYR A 17 2.91 1.19 13.41
C TYR A 17 3.15 0.00 14.35
N SER A 18 3.05 -1.22 13.85
CA SER A 18 3.61 -2.42 14.50
C SER A 18 4.10 -3.45 13.51
N TYR A 19 5.30 -3.97 13.77
CA TYR A 19 6.00 -4.88 12.88
C TYR A 19 5.40 -6.28 12.88
N GLY A 20 5.33 -6.95 11.73
CA GLY A 20 4.91 -8.36 11.68
C GLY A 20 3.39 -8.57 11.77
N GLU A 21 2.65 -7.60 12.30
CA GLU A 21 1.21 -7.68 12.45
C GLU A 21 0.40 -7.19 11.23
N SER A 22 -0.68 -7.91 10.96
CA SER A 22 -1.74 -7.57 9.99
C SER A 22 -3.04 -7.12 10.67
N SER A 23 -3.01 -6.96 12.00
CA SER A 23 -4.18 -6.78 12.85
C SER A 23 -4.31 -5.36 13.41
N LEU A 24 -5.55 -4.94 13.65
CA LEU A 24 -5.91 -3.64 14.22
C LEU A 24 -5.51 -3.48 15.71
N GLN A 25 -5.21 -4.57 16.42
CA GLN A 25 -5.00 -4.55 17.87
C GLN A 25 -3.54 -4.32 18.28
N GLY A 26 -2.57 -4.65 17.43
CA GLY A 26 -1.16 -4.39 17.70
C GLY A 26 -0.48 -3.37 16.79
N GLY A 27 -1.02 -3.04 15.60
CA GLY A 27 -0.51 -2.02 14.66
C GLY A 27 -0.04 -2.61 13.33
N PHE A 28 0.36 -1.78 12.36
CA PHE A 28 0.71 -2.25 11.02
C PHE A 28 2.14 -1.91 10.59
N ASP A 29 2.86 -2.85 9.96
CA ASP A 29 3.98 -2.50 9.10
C ASP A 29 3.52 -2.10 7.71
N CYS A 30 4.41 -1.59 6.87
CA CYS A 30 4.03 -1.04 5.57
C CYS A 30 3.24 -2.06 4.72
N SER A 31 3.72 -3.30 4.64
CA SER A 31 3.09 -4.36 3.86
C SER A 31 1.89 -4.99 4.55
N GLY A 32 1.89 -5.11 5.88
CA GLY A 32 0.76 -5.58 6.68
C GLY A 32 -0.42 -4.61 6.63
N PHE A 33 -0.14 -3.31 6.59
CA PHE A 33 -1.15 -2.27 6.38
C PHE A 33 -1.87 -2.45 5.03
N VAL A 34 -1.09 -2.57 3.94
CA VAL A 34 -1.61 -2.78 2.59
C VAL A 34 -2.41 -4.08 2.53
N LEU A 35 -1.85 -5.20 3.01
CA LEU A 35 -2.53 -6.49 3.05
C LEU A 35 -3.89 -6.39 3.75
N SER A 36 -3.93 -5.83 4.97
CA SER A 36 -5.16 -5.75 5.77
C SER A 36 -6.22 -4.90 5.08
N LEU A 37 -5.83 -3.80 4.43
CA LEU A 37 -6.78 -2.97 3.69
C LEU A 37 -7.37 -3.72 2.49
N PHE A 38 -6.53 -4.28 1.62
CA PHE A 38 -7.02 -4.99 0.43
C PHE A 38 -7.86 -6.22 0.78
N GLN A 39 -7.50 -6.95 1.82
CA GLN A 39 -8.30 -8.07 2.31
C GLN A 39 -9.67 -7.59 2.81
N ARG A 40 -9.73 -6.50 3.58
CA ARG A 40 -10.98 -5.98 4.15
C ARG A 40 -11.89 -5.33 3.11
N THR A 41 -11.32 -4.64 2.12
CA THR A 41 -12.12 -3.85 1.17
C THR A 41 -12.48 -4.61 -0.09
N LEU A 42 -11.60 -5.50 -0.56
CA LEU A 42 -11.78 -6.22 -1.84
C LEU A 42 -11.81 -7.73 -1.67
N GLY A 43 -11.66 -8.27 -0.45
CA GLY A 43 -11.54 -9.71 -0.24
C GLY A 43 -10.28 -10.33 -0.88
N HIS A 44 -9.32 -9.49 -1.30
CA HIS A 44 -8.13 -9.94 -2.01
C HIS A 44 -6.93 -9.99 -1.06
N THR A 45 -6.41 -11.19 -0.83
CA THR A 45 -5.28 -11.41 0.07
C THR A 45 -3.96 -11.24 -0.67
N LEU A 46 -3.26 -10.15 -0.36
CA LEU A 46 -1.90 -9.92 -0.83
C LEU A 46 -0.87 -10.72 -0.02
N PRO A 47 0.30 -11.05 -0.59
CA PRO A 47 1.40 -11.62 0.16
C PRO A 47 1.87 -10.72 1.32
N ARG A 48 2.56 -11.33 2.30
CA ARG A 48 2.93 -10.65 3.54
C ARG A 48 4.00 -9.57 3.37
N THR A 49 4.95 -9.75 2.46
CA THR A 49 6.10 -8.83 2.30
C THR A 49 5.90 -7.88 1.13
N ALA A 50 6.43 -6.65 1.23
CA ALA A 50 6.36 -5.67 0.15
C ALA A 50 6.98 -6.19 -1.16
N ALA A 51 8.08 -6.97 -1.09
CA ALA A 51 8.70 -7.56 -2.26
C ALA A 51 7.82 -8.62 -2.93
N ASP A 52 7.14 -9.47 -2.15
CA ASP A 52 6.16 -10.43 -2.68
C ASP A 52 4.94 -9.73 -3.27
N GLN A 53 4.44 -8.67 -2.62
CA GLN A 53 3.35 -7.85 -3.15
C GLN A 53 3.72 -7.27 -4.51
N ALA A 54 4.95 -6.78 -4.66
CA ALA A 54 5.44 -6.26 -5.94
C ALA A 54 5.57 -7.33 -7.04
N ARG A 55 5.77 -8.61 -6.68
CA ARG A 55 5.79 -9.74 -7.62
C ARG A 55 4.39 -10.24 -7.97
N ALA A 56 3.47 -10.23 -7.02
CA ALA A 56 2.10 -10.71 -7.18
C ALA A 56 1.18 -9.71 -7.90
N THR A 57 1.68 -8.53 -8.27
CA THR A 57 0.90 -7.45 -8.87
C THR A 57 1.50 -6.98 -10.19
N GLN A 58 0.67 -6.38 -11.04
CA GLN A 58 1.08 -5.96 -12.37
C GLN A 58 1.95 -4.70 -12.31
N ALA A 59 3.08 -4.71 -13.02
CA ALA A 59 3.90 -3.51 -13.21
C ALA A 59 3.17 -2.45 -14.06
N ILE A 60 3.21 -1.20 -13.59
CA ILE A 60 2.69 -0.03 -14.31
C ILE A 60 3.73 1.09 -14.30
N ALA A 61 3.67 1.99 -15.27
CA ALA A 61 4.51 3.19 -15.26
C ALA A 61 4.01 4.20 -14.22
N LYS A 62 4.91 5.02 -13.65
CA LYS A 62 4.54 6.07 -12.68
C LYS A 62 3.46 7.02 -13.21
N LYS A 63 3.49 7.32 -14.52
CA LYS A 63 2.50 8.18 -15.19
C LYS A 63 1.08 7.58 -15.27
N GLU A 64 0.95 6.28 -15.04
CA GLU A 64 -0.33 5.57 -15.10
C GLU A 64 -0.98 5.40 -13.73
N LEU A 65 -0.36 5.95 -12.67
CA LEU A 65 -0.84 5.85 -11.30
C LEU A 65 -2.27 6.38 -11.17
N ARG A 66 -3.10 5.57 -10.54
CA ARG A 66 -4.48 5.87 -10.16
C ARG A 66 -4.68 5.59 -8.68
N PRO A 67 -5.57 6.32 -7.99
CA PRO A 67 -5.86 6.06 -6.58
C PRO A 67 -6.15 4.58 -6.33
N GLY A 68 -5.49 4.02 -5.31
CA GLY A 68 -5.52 2.61 -4.96
C GLY A 68 -4.40 1.74 -5.57
N ASP A 69 -3.58 2.28 -6.48
CA ASP A 69 -2.36 1.59 -6.90
C ASP A 69 -1.32 1.52 -5.77
N LEU A 70 -0.41 0.57 -5.86
CA LEU A 70 0.69 0.41 -4.91
C LEU A 70 1.93 1.15 -5.41
N VAL A 71 2.56 1.90 -4.52
CA VAL A 71 3.85 2.58 -4.77
C VAL A 71 4.92 2.01 -3.86
N PHE A 72 6.10 1.74 -4.42
CA PHE A 72 7.19 1.08 -3.73
C PHE A 72 8.44 1.93 -3.66
N PHE A 73 9.18 1.77 -2.56
CA PHE A 73 10.38 2.54 -2.29
C PHE A 73 11.52 1.67 -1.71
N ASN A 74 12.75 2.14 -1.90
CA ASN A 74 13.98 1.59 -1.31
C ASN A 74 14.34 2.34 -0.01
N THR A 75 13.71 2.00 1.11
CA THR A 75 14.01 2.62 2.42
C THR A 75 15.05 1.84 3.23
N MET A 76 15.26 0.56 2.91
CA MET A 76 16.17 -0.35 3.63
C MET A 76 17.34 -0.85 2.76
N ARG A 77 17.78 -0.05 1.78
CA ARG A 77 18.86 -0.39 0.83
C ARG A 77 18.64 -1.71 0.06
N ARG A 78 17.38 -2.12 -0.10
CA ARG A 78 16.95 -3.26 -0.93
C ARG A 78 15.68 -2.89 -1.70
N GLN A 79 15.52 -3.48 -2.88
CA GLN A 79 14.37 -3.23 -3.75
C GLN A 79 13.06 -3.60 -3.04
N PHE A 80 12.01 -2.80 -3.26
CA PHE A 80 10.68 -3.00 -2.67
C PHE A 80 10.70 -3.20 -1.15
N SER A 81 11.52 -2.43 -0.42
CA SER A 81 11.59 -2.50 1.04
C SER A 81 10.47 -1.74 1.75
N HIS A 82 9.76 -0.87 1.03
CA HIS A 82 8.62 -0.12 1.55
C HIS A 82 7.50 -0.11 0.52
N VAL A 83 6.26 -0.13 0.99
CA VAL A 83 5.06 -0.01 0.17
C VAL A 83 4.08 0.99 0.78
N GLY A 84 3.32 1.67 -0.09
CA GLY A 84 2.17 2.49 0.29
C GLY A 84 1.10 2.45 -0.79
N ILE A 85 -0.06 3.03 -0.48
CA ILE A 85 -1.20 3.11 -1.39
C ILE A 85 -1.26 4.52 -1.95
N TYR A 86 -1.20 4.64 -3.27
CA TYR A 86 -1.34 5.92 -3.95
C TYR A 86 -2.76 6.44 -3.77
N ILE A 87 -2.91 7.72 -3.43
CA ILE A 87 -4.22 8.34 -3.16
C ILE A 87 -4.55 9.48 -4.14
N GLY A 88 -3.72 9.67 -5.18
CA GLY A 88 -3.86 10.77 -6.14
C GLY A 88 -2.92 11.95 -5.87
N GLU A 89 -2.78 12.82 -6.86
CA GLU A 89 -2.03 14.08 -6.77
C GLU A 89 -0.58 13.91 -6.26
N GLY A 90 0.10 12.84 -6.66
CA GLY A 90 1.47 12.57 -6.22
C GLY A 90 1.58 12.20 -4.73
N ARG A 91 0.49 11.83 -4.06
CA ARG A 91 0.46 11.48 -2.64
C ARG A 91 0.18 10.01 -2.40
N PHE A 92 0.63 9.51 -1.26
CA PHE A 92 0.40 8.13 -0.84
C PHE A 92 0.24 8.03 0.67
N ILE A 93 -0.53 7.04 1.11
CA ILE A 93 -0.70 6.68 2.52
C ILE A 93 0.12 5.44 2.84
N HIS A 94 0.77 5.42 4.00
CA HIS A 94 1.63 4.31 4.41
C HIS A 94 1.76 4.21 5.93
N SER A 95 2.19 3.04 6.41
CA SER A 95 2.73 2.86 7.75
C SER A 95 4.27 2.91 7.69
N PRO A 96 4.92 4.00 8.15
CA PRO A 96 6.31 4.31 7.80
C PRO A 96 7.38 3.43 8.48
N ARG A 97 7.35 3.33 9.81
CA ARG A 97 8.35 2.62 10.63
C ARG A 97 7.91 2.49 12.09
N ALA A 98 8.59 1.65 12.85
CA ALA A 98 8.42 1.52 14.29
C ALA A 98 8.49 2.88 15.01
N GLY A 99 7.61 3.07 15.99
CA GLY A 99 7.47 4.31 16.75
C GLY A 99 6.84 5.48 15.98
N SER A 100 6.30 5.23 14.78
CA SER A 100 5.60 6.24 13.98
C SER A 100 4.14 5.85 13.73
N ARG A 101 3.37 6.76 13.13
CA ARG A 101 1.94 6.60 12.84
C ARG A 101 1.68 6.57 11.34
N ILE A 102 0.59 5.92 10.95
CA ILE A 102 0.08 5.94 9.58
C ILE A 102 -0.21 7.39 9.17
N ARG A 103 0.28 7.77 7.99
CA ARG A 103 0.22 9.16 7.50
C ARG A 103 0.21 9.22 5.98
N VAL A 104 -0.11 10.40 5.46
CA VAL A 104 0.04 10.73 4.04
C VAL A 104 1.36 11.45 3.83
N GLU A 105 2.07 11.11 2.77
CA GLU A 105 3.23 11.85 2.30
C GLU A 105 3.16 12.13 0.79
N SER A 106 3.84 13.19 0.37
CA SER A 106 4.03 13.50 -1.05
C SER A 106 5.22 12.72 -1.60
N MET A 107 5.04 12.07 -2.74
CA MET A 107 6.08 11.42 -3.52
C MET A 107 7.09 12.44 -4.06
N GLU A 108 6.71 13.71 -4.18
CA GLU A 108 7.57 14.81 -4.63
C GLU A 108 8.57 15.27 -3.56
N LYS A 109 8.49 14.78 -2.32
CA LYS A 109 9.57 15.04 -1.35
C LYS A 109 10.84 14.33 -1.82
N ALA A 110 11.98 15.03 -1.79
CA ALA A 110 13.27 14.51 -2.25
C ALA A 110 13.61 13.10 -1.70
N TYR A 111 13.29 12.86 -0.42
CA TYR A 111 13.48 11.55 0.22
C TYR A 111 12.74 10.41 -0.50
N TRP A 112 11.49 10.63 -0.92
CA TRP A 112 10.64 9.64 -1.60
C TRP A 112 10.96 9.57 -3.09
N GLN A 113 11.20 10.71 -3.73
CA GLN A 113 11.65 10.74 -5.13
C GLN A 113 12.90 9.88 -5.35
N SER A 114 13.93 10.07 -4.52
CA SER A 114 15.19 9.34 -4.66
C SER A 114 15.11 7.84 -4.33
N ARG A 115 13.98 7.39 -3.74
CA ARG A 115 13.79 6.01 -3.28
C ARG A 115 12.71 5.28 -4.08
N PHE A 116 11.93 5.98 -4.89
CA PHE A 116 10.88 5.37 -5.69
C PHE A 116 11.48 4.33 -6.64
N ASN A 117 11.01 3.09 -6.54
CA ASN A 117 11.56 1.98 -7.34
C ASN A 117 10.49 1.08 -7.96
N GLY A 118 9.21 1.46 -7.90
CA GLY A 118 8.16 0.79 -8.66
C GLY A 118 6.75 1.27 -8.35
N ALA A 119 5.87 1.09 -9.33
CA ALA A 119 4.43 1.17 -9.18
C ALA A 119 3.81 -0.15 -9.62
N ARG A 120 2.73 -0.55 -8.93
CA ARG A 120 1.99 -1.77 -9.24
C ARG A 120 0.49 -1.58 -9.14
N ARG A 121 -0.24 -2.34 -9.95
CA ARG A 121 -1.70 -2.44 -9.91
C ARG A 121 -2.12 -3.87 -9.66
N ILE A 122 -3.15 -4.04 -8.83
CA ILE A 122 -3.78 -5.35 -8.67
C ILE A 122 -4.60 -5.65 -9.92
N ALA A 123 -4.29 -6.76 -10.58
CA ALA A 123 -5.12 -7.32 -11.63
C ALA A 123 -6.28 -8.08 -10.97
N LEU A 124 -7.38 -7.39 -10.72
CA LEU A 124 -8.62 -8.06 -10.31
C LEU A 124 -9.17 -8.77 -11.55
N THR A 125 -9.04 -10.10 -11.59
CA THR A 125 -9.78 -10.90 -12.58
C THR A 125 -11.27 -10.84 -12.23
N SER A 126 -12.11 -10.83 -13.27
CA SER A 126 -13.57 -10.67 -13.21
C SER A 126 -14.28 -11.64 -12.26
N THR A 127 -13.62 -12.74 -11.87
CA THR A 127 -14.14 -13.74 -10.93
C THR A 127 -14.30 -13.23 -9.49
N GLN A 128 -13.53 -12.23 -9.05
CA GLN A 128 -13.61 -11.75 -7.65
C GLN A 128 -14.73 -10.73 -7.39
N VAL A 129 -15.40 -10.22 -8.43
CA VAL A 129 -16.48 -9.22 -8.26
C VAL A 129 -17.84 -9.87 -8.04
N ALA A 130 -18.00 -11.16 -8.35
CA ALA A 130 -19.28 -11.86 -8.33
C ALA A 130 -19.66 -12.50 -6.98
N SER A 131 -18.77 -12.53 -5.97
CA SER A 131 -19.05 -13.22 -4.70
C SER A 131 -19.41 -12.29 -3.53
N ALA A 132 -19.68 -11.01 -3.79
CA ALA A 132 -20.09 -10.03 -2.78
C ALA A 132 -21.45 -9.40 -3.11
N ARG A 133 -22.43 -10.24 -3.45
CA ARG A 133 -23.87 -9.91 -3.44
C ARG A 133 -24.62 -10.94 -2.63
#